data_AF-A0A2M8HRR2-F1
#
_entry.id   AF-A0A2M8HRR2-F1
#
_cell.length_a   1.000
_cell.length_b   1.000
_cell.length_c   1.000
_cell.angle_alpha   90.00
_cell.angle_beta   90.00
_cell.angle_gamma   90.00
#
_symmetry.space_group_name_H-M   'P 1'
#
loop_
_entity.id
_entity.type
_entity.pdbx_description
1 polymer ?
#
loop_
_entity_poly.entity_id
_entity_poly.type
_entity_poly.pdbx_seq_one_letter_code
_entity_poly.pdbx_strand_id
1 'polypeptide(L)'
;MKSIFLPFLFLIALTFCGDKASSNIGTNSSEDALPIEIQKLQDGNKILLQVNAHSGFGIQIDVPNVISASAKDGLIIESQNLVFAGSPNPKKPEYYLNLKPMELTFQGKGKLILQGKIFYCDFSKNICLPGKIYRELNI
;
A
#
# COMPACT_ATOMS: atom_id res chain seq x y z
N MET A 1 -0.87 76.30 -8.08
CA MET A 1 -1.33 75.11 -8.83
C MET A 1 -0.58 73.91 -8.30
N LYS A 2 -1.26 73.02 -7.57
CA LYS A 2 -0.65 71.91 -6.81
C LYS A 2 -0.66 70.65 -7.68
N SER A 3 0.52 70.19 -8.10
CA SER A 3 0.73 68.86 -8.69
C SER A 3 0.68 67.81 -7.58
N ILE A 4 -0.23 66.86 -7.70
CA ILE A 4 -0.27 65.66 -6.86
C ILE A 4 0.06 64.47 -7.77
N PHE A 5 1.24 63.91 -7.52
CA PHE A 5 1.79 62.70 -8.13
C PHE A 5 1.01 61.48 -7.60
N LEU A 6 0.41 60.70 -8.50
CA LEU A 6 -0.19 59.40 -8.20
C LEU A 6 0.80 58.30 -8.61
N PRO A 7 1.30 57.44 -7.72
CA PRO A 7 2.01 56.25 -8.15
C PRO A 7 1.03 55.09 -8.34
N PHE A 8 1.00 54.60 -9.58
CA PHE A 8 0.41 53.34 -10.03
C PHE A 8 1.00 52.17 -9.23
N LEU A 9 0.18 51.51 -8.42
CA LEU A 9 0.51 50.22 -7.78
C LEU A 9 0.05 49.10 -8.71
N PHE A 10 0.94 48.67 -9.60
CA PHE A 10 0.80 47.43 -10.38
C PHE A 10 1.17 46.25 -9.47
N LEU A 11 0.17 45.55 -8.92
CA LEU A 11 0.39 44.26 -8.25
C LEU A 11 0.55 43.17 -9.33
N ILE A 12 1.71 42.50 -9.29
CA ILE A 12 2.14 41.48 -10.23
C ILE A 12 1.57 40.10 -9.85
N ALA A 13 0.96 39.49 -10.86
CA ALA A 13 0.85 38.06 -11.20
C ALA A 13 0.49 37.00 -10.14
N LEU A 14 -0.65 36.38 -10.45
CA LEU A 14 -1.18 35.11 -9.97
C LEU A 14 -0.29 33.90 -10.35
N THR A 15 -0.55 32.81 -9.61
CA THR A 15 -0.55 31.40 -10.04
C THR A 15 0.79 30.71 -10.26
N PHE A 16 1.28 30.07 -9.19
CA PHE A 16 2.01 28.80 -9.31
C PHE A 16 1.01 27.65 -9.16
N CYS A 17 0.62 27.06 -10.29
CA CYS A 17 0.00 25.74 -10.35
C CYS A 17 1.15 24.72 -10.27
N GLY A 18 1.34 24.14 -9.08
CA GLY A 18 2.31 23.07 -8.87
C GLY A 18 1.65 21.71 -9.12
N ASP A 19 1.67 21.25 -10.36
CA ASP A 19 1.39 19.86 -10.72
C ASP A 19 2.52 18.95 -10.25
N LYS A 20 2.32 18.15 -9.18
CA LYS A 20 3.05 16.88 -8.99
C LYS A 20 2.22 15.83 -8.26
N ALA A 21 2.42 14.60 -8.73
CA ALA A 21 1.97 13.30 -8.23
C ALA A 21 0.58 12.82 -8.68
N SER A 22 0.46 12.51 -9.98
CA SER A 22 -0.43 11.45 -10.45
C SER A 22 0.07 10.11 -9.89
N SER A 23 -0.47 9.69 -8.75
CA SER A 23 -0.41 8.31 -8.33
C SER A 23 -1.47 7.55 -9.12
N ASN A 24 -1.07 6.87 -10.20
CA ASN A 24 -1.90 5.88 -10.85
C ASN A 24 -2.04 4.69 -9.90
N ILE A 25 -2.93 4.82 -8.92
CA ILE A 25 -3.48 3.70 -8.17
C ILE A 25 -4.37 2.96 -9.16
N GLY A 26 -3.84 1.86 -9.69
CA GLY A 26 -4.60 0.89 -10.45
C GLY A 26 -5.58 0.18 -9.53
N THR A 27 -6.74 0.78 -9.30
CA THR A 27 -7.95 0.06 -8.90
C THR A 27 -8.50 -0.65 -10.13
N ASN A 28 -8.65 -1.98 -10.04
CA ASN A 28 -9.85 -2.71 -10.48
C ASN A 28 -9.70 -4.22 -10.22
N SER A 29 -10.29 -4.67 -9.10
CA SER A 29 -11.05 -5.93 -9.05
C SER A 29 -11.99 -5.86 -7.85
N SER A 30 -13.28 -5.75 -8.14
CA SER A 30 -14.40 -5.74 -7.21
C SER A 30 -14.68 -7.14 -6.67
N GLU A 31 -13.80 -7.62 -5.78
CA GLU A 31 -14.16 -8.51 -4.67
C GLU A 31 -14.17 -7.62 -3.42
N ASP A 32 -15.18 -7.75 -2.56
CA ASP A 32 -15.38 -6.96 -1.33
C ASP A 32 -14.07 -6.40 -0.79
N ALA A 33 -13.91 -5.08 -0.85
CA ALA A 33 -12.66 -4.43 -0.50
C ALA A 33 -12.30 -4.82 0.93
N LEU A 34 -11.35 -5.75 1.07
CA LEU A 34 -10.86 -6.17 2.37
C LEU A 34 -10.38 -4.92 3.12
N PRO A 35 -10.57 -4.85 4.45
CA PRO A 35 -10.05 -3.74 5.25
C PRO A 35 -8.52 -3.83 5.42
N ILE A 36 -7.83 -4.47 4.47
CA ILE A 36 -6.40 -4.67 4.40
C ILE A 36 -5.91 -4.17 3.04
N GLU A 37 -4.94 -3.27 3.07
CA GLU A 37 -4.30 -2.71 1.90
C GLU A 37 -2.93 -3.37 1.69
N ILE A 38 -2.57 -3.65 0.44
CA ILE A 38 -1.24 -4.10 0.05
C ILE A 38 -0.63 -3.06 -0.88
N GLN A 39 0.40 -2.38 -0.39
CA GLN A 39 1.10 -1.35 -1.13
C GLN A 39 2.40 -1.92 -1.69
N LYS A 40 2.67 -1.62 -2.98
CA LYS A 40 3.91 -1.96 -3.67
C LYS A 40 4.87 -0.78 -3.58
N LEU A 41 6.01 -0.95 -2.93
CA LEU A 41 7.14 -0.02 -3.00
C LEU A 41 8.24 -0.69 -3.81
N GLN A 42 8.56 -0.14 -4.99
CA GLN A 42 9.54 -0.71 -5.91
C GLN A 42 10.84 0.08 -5.87
N ASP A 43 11.96 -0.63 -5.77
CA ASP A 43 13.31 -0.09 -5.81
C ASP A 43 14.16 -0.96 -6.75
N GLY A 44 14.34 -0.51 -8.00
CA GLY A 44 15.01 -1.28 -9.04
C GLY A 44 14.36 -2.65 -9.29
N ASN A 45 15.13 -3.71 -9.05
CA ASN A 45 14.74 -5.12 -9.18
C ASN A 45 14.21 -5.74 -7.87
N LYS A 46 13.94 -4.91 -6.87
CA LYS A 46 13.41 -5.30 -5.56
C LYS A 46 12.04 -4.68 -5.35
N ILE A 47 11.15 -5.44 -4.72
CA ILE A 47 9.82 -4.97 -4.30
C ILE A 47 9.69 -5.20 -2.80
N LEU A 48 9.23 -4.16 -2.12
CA LEU A 48 8.76 -4.21 -0.76
C LEU A 48 7.23 -4.17 -0.77
N LEU A 49 6.62 -5.24 -0.27
CA LEU A 49 5.18 -5.36 -0.10
C LEU A 49 4.83 -4.95 1.33
N GLN A 50 4.13 -3.83 1.47
CA GLN A 50 3.64 -3.37 2.76
C GLN A 50 2.16 -3.74 2.91
N VAL A 51 1.84 -4.48 3.97
CA VAL A 51 0.47 -4.87 4.30
C VAL A 51 -0.01 -4.04 5.48
N ASN A 52 -1.08 -3.28 5.30
CA ASN A 52 -1.64 -2.39 6.32
C ASN A 52 -3.11 -2.74 6.57
N ALA A 53 -3.50 -2.84 7.85
CA ALA A 53 -4.92 -2.90 8.21
C ALA A 53 -5.49 -1.48 8.31
N HIS A 54 -6.74 -1.29 7.88
CA HIS A 54 -7.47 -0.05 8.09
C HIS A 54 -7.73 0.21 9.58
N SER A 55 -8.01 1.47 9.94
CA SER A 55 -8.36 1.84 11.31
C SER A 55 -9.56 1.02 11.81
N GLY A 56 -9.45 0.50 13.04
CA GLY A 56 -10.47 -0.38 13.65
C GLY A 56 -10.34 -1.86 13.31
N PHE A 57 -9.35 -2.24 12.50
CA PHE A 57 -9.05 -3.63 12.16
C PHE A 57 -7.65 -4.03 12.61
N GLY A 58 -7.42 -5.33 12.76
CA GLY A 58 -6.11 -5.90 13.06
C GLY A 58 -5.89 -7.24 12.36
N ILE A 59 -4.65 -7.54 12.01
CA ILE A 59 -4.24 -8.86 11.50
C ILE A 59 -3.74 -9.68 12.68
N GLN A 60 -4.27 -10.88 12.85
CA GLN A 60 -3.97 -11.73 14.00
C GLN A 60 -2.60 -12.42 13.85
N ILE A 61 -1.84 -12.53 14.94
CA ILE A 61 -0.46 -13.05 14.94
C ILE A 61 -0.44 -14.58 14.90
N ASP A 62 -1.21 -15.23 15.77
CA ASP A 62 -1.13 -16.68 16.01
C ASP A 62 -2.00 -17.51 15.05
N VAL A 63 -2.15 -17.05 13.81
CA VAL A 63 -2.97 -17.71 12.78
C VAL A 63 -2.19 -17.82 11.47
N PRO A 64 -2.52 -18.82 10.62
CA PRO A 64 -1.74 -19.10 9.43
C PRO A 64 -2.03 -18.10 8.30
N ASN A 65 -1.58 -16.86 8.48
CA ASN A 65 -1.55 -15.85 7.43
C ASN A 65 -0.48 -16.23 6.41
N VAL A 66 -0.87 -16.32 5.14
CA VAL A 66 0.02 -16.70 4.05
C VAL A 66 -0.22 -15.79 2.86
N ILE A 67 0.88 -15.32 2.27
CA ILE A 67 0.88 -14.66 0.96
C ILE A 67 1.97 -15.31 0.11
N SER A 68 1.65 -15.56 -1.15
CA SER A 68 2.53 -16.11 -2.15
C SER A 68 2.59 -15.18 -3.35
N ALA A 69 3.74 -15.19 -4.03
CA ALA A 69 3.93 -14.49 -5.28
C ALA A 69 4.19 -15.49 -6.40
N SER A 70 3.69 -15.16 -7.59
CA SER A 70 3.98 -15.88 -8.82
C SER A 70 4.22 -14.88 -9.96
N ALA A 71 5.02 -15.30 -10.94
CA ALA A 71 5.45 -14.45 -12.03
C ALA A 71 4.81 -14.90 -13.35
N LYS A 72 4.48 -13.94 -14.22
CA LYS A 72 3.89 -14.17 -15.54
C LYS A 72 4.46 -13.18 -16.56
N ASP A 73 4.31 -13.49 -17.84
CA ASP A 73 4.60 -12.61 -18.98
C ASP A 73 6.06 -12.13 -19.05
N GLY A 74 7.02 -13.02 -18.76
CA GLY A 74 8.47 -12.74 -18.86
C GLY A 74 9.13 -12.25 -17.57
N LEU A 75 8.35 -12.07 -16.50
CA LEU A 75 8.86 -11.82 -15.16
C LEU A 75 9.40 -13.12 -14.55
N ILE A 76 10.52 -13.04 -13.84
CA ILE A 76 11.12 -14.15 -13.08
C ILE A 76 11.32 -13.68 -11.64
N ILE A 77 10.78 -14.42 -10.66
CA ILE A 77 11.08 -14.18 -9.24
C ILE A 77 12.38 -14.90 -8.91
N GLU A 78 13.40 -14.17 -8.46
CA GLU A 78 14.69 -14.74 -8.05
C GLU A 78 14.66 -15.19 -6.59
N SER A 79 14.10 -14.35 -5.72
CA SER A 79 14.01 -14.60 -4.29
C SER A 79 12.76 -13.96 -3.71
N GLN A 80 12.23 -14.57 -2.64
CA GLN A 80 11.07 -14.04 -1.93
C GLN A 80 11.16 -14.36 -0.44
N ASN A 81 10.81 -13.38 0.39
CA ASN A 81 10.63 -13.52 1.83
C ASN A 81 9.29 -12.88 2.21
N LEU A 82 8.23 -13.67 2.03
CA LEU A 82 6.83 -13.26 2.20
C LEU A 82 6.27 -13.74 3.54
N VAL A 83 6.90 -13.31 4.63
CA VAL A 83 6.53 -13.71 6.00
C VAL A 83 5.91 -12.54 6.74
N PHE A 84 4.74 -12.77 7.33
CA PHE A 84 4.13 -11.82 8.26
C PHE A 84 4.99 -11.71 9.52
N ALA A 85 5.63 -10.56 9.71
CA ALA A 85 6.42 -10.23 10.88
C ALA A 85 6.13 -8.79 11.29
N GLY A 86 6.14 -8.48 12.57
CA GLY A 86 5.75 -7.16 13.07
C GLY A 86 5.79 -7.07 14.57
N SER A 87 5.57 -5.88 15.11
CA SER A 87 5.40 -5.70 16.55
C SER A 87 3.94 -5.93 16.95
N PRO A 88 3.66 -6.58 18.10
CA PRO A 88 2.29 -6.73 18.59
C PRO A 88 1.67 -5.37 18.98
N ASN A 89 0.35 -5.29 18.95
CA ASN A 89 -0.38 -4.11 19.42
C ASN A 89 -0.35 -4.04 20.96
N PRO A 90 0.06 -2.91 21.55
CA PRO A 90 0.22 -2.81 23.01
C PRO A 90 -1.08 -2.93 23.79
N LYS A 91 -2.24 -2.67 23.16
CA LYS A 91 -3.56 -2.80 23.78
C LYS A 91 -4.22 -4.16 23.51
N LYS A 92 -3.78 -4.85 22.44
CA LYS A 92 -4.37 -6.10 21.94
C LYS A 92 -3.25 -6.98 21.35
N PRO A 93 -2.44 -7.62 22.19
CA PRO A 93 -1.18 -8.27 21.79
C PRO A 93 -1.35 -9.41 20.78
N GLU A 94 -2.57 -9.92 20.62
CA GLU A 94 -2.95 -10.93 19.63
C GLU A 94 -2.95 -10.43 18.17
N TYR A 95 -2.82 -9.11 17.95
CA TYR A 95 -2.78 -8.49 16.61
C TYR A 95 -1.47 -7.75 16.35
N TYR A 96 -1.05 -7.70 15.08
CA TYR A 96 0.03 -6.82 14.66
C TYR A 96 -0.36 -5.34 14.76
N LEU A 97 0.52 -4.52 15.33
CA LEU A 97 0.43 -3.06 15.27
C LEU A 97 0.89 -2.54 13.90
N ASN A 98 2.06 -3.01 13.49
CA ASN A 98 2.72 -2.67 12.24
C ASN A 98 3.38 -3.94 11.69
N LEU A 99 3.11 -4.25 10.43
CA LEU A 99 3.82 -5.31 9.72
C LEU A 99 5.10 -4.74 9.10
N LYS A 100 6.18 -5.50 9.20
CA LYS A 100 7.40 -5.27 8.45
C LYS A 100 7.10 -5.51 6.96
N PRO A 101 7.62 -4.67 6.06
CA PRO A 101 7.52 -4.92 4.63
C PRO A 101 8.13 -6.27 4.26
N MET A 102 7.43 -7.03 3.44
CA MET A 102 7.91 -8.29 2.87
C MET A 102 8.69 -8.00 1.60
N GLU A 103 9.70 -8.80 1.30
CA GLU A 103 10.62 -8.52 0.21
C GLU A 103 10.57 -9.60 -0.86
N LEU A 104 10.68 -9.19 -2.12
CA LEU A 104 11.00 -10.09 -3.23
C LEU A 104 11.94 -9.40 -4.22
N THR A 105 12.77 -10.19 -4.89
CA THR A 105 13.62 -9.73 -6.00
C THR A 105 13.23 -10.44 -7.28
N PHE A 106 13.34 -9.74 -8.41
CA PHE A 106 12.87 -10.22 -9.70
C PHE A 106 13.81 -9.83 -10.83
N GLN A 107 13.67 -10.50 -11.98
CA GLN A 107 14.27 -10.13 -13.25
C GLN A 107 13.21 -10.04 -14.35
N GLY A 108 13.51 -9.21 -15.35
CA GLY A 108 12.63 -9.00 -16.50
C GLY A 108 11.49 -8.03 -16.20
N LYS A 109 10.51 -8.02 -17.10
CA LYS A 109 9.26 -7.24 -17.01
C LYS A 109 8.10 -8.19 -17.19
N GLY A 110 6.95 -7.85 -16.66
CA GLY A 110 5.76 -8.68 -16.78
C GLY A 110 4.79 -8.45 -15.64
N LYS A 111 4.19 -9.53 -15.16
CA LYS A 111 3.15 -9.45 -14.12
C LYS A 111 3.52 -10.26 -12.89
N LEU A 112 3.40 -9.61 -11.74
CA LEU A 112 3.48 -10.23 -10.43
C LEU A 112 2.07 -10.50 -9.93
N ILE A 113 1.75 -11.77 -9.69
CA ILE A 113 0.46 -12.20 -9.17
C ILE A 113 0.66 -12.57 -7.70
N LEU A 114 0.02 -11.81 -6.81
CA LEU A 114 -0.02 -12.05 -5.38
C LEU A 114 -1.31 -12.76 -5.01
N GLN A 115 -1.19 -13.85 -4.27
CA GLN A 115 -2.32 -14.63 -3.77
C GLN A 115 -2.11 -14.93 -2.29
N GLY A 116 -3.18 -15.03 -1.52
CA GLY A 116 -3.03 -15.32 -0.10
C GLY A 116 -4.31 -15.48 0.67
N LYS A 117 -4.13 -15.88 1.93
CA LYS A 117 -5.17 -15.92 2.94
C LYS A 117 -4.66 -15.20 4.19
N ILE A 118 -5.46 -14.27 4.68
CA ILE A 118 -5.19 -13.51 5.90
C ILE A 118 -6.38 -13.65 6.84
N PHE A 119 -6.13 -13.52 8.12
CA PHE A 119 -7.16 -13.49 9.15
C PHE A 119 -7.10 -12.13 9.82
N TYR A 120 -8.19 -11.39 9.69
CA TYR A 120 -8.31 -10.04 10.24
C TYR A 120 -9.52 -9.97 11.16
N CYS A 121 -9.46 -9.07 12.15
CA CYS A 121 -10.54 -8.88 13.10
C CYS A 121 -11.05 -7.45 13.07
N ASP A 122 -12.37 -7.29 13.16
CA ASP A 122 -13.06 -6.02 13.36
C ASP A 122 -13.17 -5.77 14.87
N PHE A 123 -12.48 -4.75 15.37
CA PHE A 123 -12.45 -4.46 16.80
C PHE A 123 -13.79 -3.93 17.34
N SER A 124 -14.63 -3.35 16.47
CA SER A 124 -15.93 -2.82 16.88
C SER A 124 -16.95 -3.95 17.03
N LYS A 125 -16.91 -4.92 16.12
CA LYS A 125 -17.82 -6.08 16.12
C LYS A 125 -17.30 -7.25 16.94
N ASN A 126 -16.01 -7.22 17.32
CA ASN A 126 -15.32 -8.30 18.02
C ASN A 126 -15.43 -9.65 17.29
N ILE A 127 -15.30 -9.61 15.96
CA ILE A 127 -15.33 -10.79 15.08
C ILE A 127 -14.04 -10.87 14.27
N CYS A 128 -13.61 -12.10 13.99
CA CYS A 128 -12.45 -12.39 13.15
C CYS A 128 -12.90 -13.16 11.91
N LEU A 129 -12.43 -12.72 10.74
CA LEU A 129 -12.84 -13.23 9.45
C LEU A 129 -11.62 -13.60 8.59
N PRO A 130 -11.70 -14.70 7.82
CA PRO A 130 -10.71 -14.97 6.79
C PRO A 130 -10.92 -14.04 5.59
N GLY A 131 -9.86 -13.39 5.12
CA GLY A 131 -9.80 -12.64 3.87
C GLY A 131 -8.94 -13.38 2.84
N LYS A 132 -9.36 -13.34 1.57
CA LYS A 132 -8.59 -13.84 0.43
C LYS A 132 -7.94 -12.68 -0.31
N ILE A 133 -6.64 -12.77 -0.52
CA ILE A 133 -5.89 -11.78 -1.28
C ILE A 133 -5.73 -12.30 -2.71
N TYR A 134 -6.11 -11.48 -3.68
CA TYR A 134 -5.71 -11.62 -5.07
C TYR A 134 -5.38 -10.24 -5.62
N ARG A 135 -4.12 -10.06 -6.09
CA ARG A 135 -3.66 -8.82 -6.73
C ARG A 135 -2.75 -9.15 -7.89
N GLU A 136 -2.95 -8.46 -9.00
CA GLU A 136 -2.08 -8.51 -10.16
C GLU A 136 -1.39 -7.15 -10.29
N LEU A 137 -0.06 -7.16 -10.28
CA LEU A 137 0.78 -5.96 -10.31
C LEU A 137 1.66 -6.00 -11.56
N ASN A 138 1.66 -4.92 -12.33
CA ASN A 138 2.58 -4.76 -13.44
C ASN A 138 3.96 -4.34 -12.92
N ILE A 139 5.01 -5.00 -13.43
CA ILE A 139 6.42 -4.81 -13.09
C ILE A 139 7.20 -4.37 -14.33
#